data_AF-F4YKE2-F1
#
_entry.id   AF-F4YKE2-F1
#
_cell.length_a   1.000
_cell.length_b   1.000
_cell.length_c   1.000
_cell.angle_alpha   90.00
_cell.angle_beta   90.00
_cell.angle_gamma   90.00
#
_symmetry.space_group_name_H-M   'P 1'
#
loop_
_entity.id
_entity.type
_entity.pdbx_description
1 polymer ?
#
loop_
_entity_poly.entity_id
_entity_poly.type
_entity_poly.pdbx_seq_one_letter_code
_entity_poly.pdbx_strand_id
1 'polypeptide(L)'
;SKLVKLRRFEKFTLKQSMRKIKLSRYHLLSDQYSLLKHKVLEHWIFWFFSSIVVPLVQANFYVTEAEHEKQDIFYYRKPMWENIISKFATFLRDQGYQELNVASVKKIIWNRSFGFSKVRLCPKGKGVRMLANLKASAKLPVNPPLQSKGLRKVGVGRNVKCYNYKSVNEVLKDLHLVLKHIVVNEPESLGSSVFDYNDAYKRLLPFLSLLQSGFSVKPGVFIIVSDVEKAFDSVDQDKLLSVLDDLNLEEEYFLSKVAQVVCTKKSLRIPQNWTLVSKENAPDSANARSCLPTGSLHGILVKQQVFEFSTEFNPHCWLAK
;
A
#
# COMPACT_ATOMS: atom_id res chain seq x y z
N SER A 1 -15.84 27.18 -0.17
CA SER A 1 -16.51 25.93 0.23
C SER A 1 -16.05 24.71 -0.57
N LYS A 2 -15.83 24.80 -1.90
CA LYS A 2 -15.55 23.63 -2.77
C LYS A 2 -14.36 22.77 -2.32
N LEU A 3 -13.25 23.37 -1.88
CA LEU A 3 -12.05 22.64 -1.45
C LEU A 3 -12.32 21.63 -0.31
N VAL A 4 -13.14 22.00 0.66
CA VAL A 4 -13.43 21.19 1.86
C VAL A 4 -14.41 20.06 1.56
N LYS A 5 -15.13 20.14 0.44
CA LYS A 5 -16.09 19.12 0.00
C LYS A 5 -15.50 18.12 -1.01
N LEU A 6 -14.20 18.21 -1.27
CA LEU A 6 -13.54 17.29 -2.20
C LEU A 6 -13.39 15.91 -1.57
N ARG A 7 -13.54 14.89 -2.40
CA ARG A 7 -13.28 13.51 -2.02
C ARG A 7 -11.79 13.19 -2.12
N ARG A 8 -11.39 12.09 -1.50
CA ARG A 8 -10.03 11.56 -1.58
C ARG A 8 -9.68 11.32 -3.05
N PHE A 9 -8.47 11.77 -3.43
CA PHE A 9 -7.93 11.76 -4.80
C PHE A 9 -8.54 12.77 -5.78
N GLU A 10 -9.59 13.50 -5.40
CA GLU A 10 -10.04 14.64 -6.19
C GLU A 10 -9.03 15.79 -6.09
N LYS A 11 -8.79 16.46 -7.22
CA LYS A 11 -7.82 17.56 -7.31
C LYS A 11 -8.56 18.88 -7.50
N PHE A 12 -8.18 19.86 -6.68
CA PHE A 12 -8.60 21.25 -6.90
C PHE A 12 -7.61 21.93 -7.83
N THR A 13 -8.01 22.21 -9.08
CA THR A 13 -7.11 22.80 -10.07
C THR A 13 -7.16 24.32 -10.04
N LEU A 14 -6.04 24.96 -10.39
CA LEU A 14 -5.94 26.41 -10.43
C LEU A 14 -6.97 27.06 -11.36
N LYS A 15 -7.21 26.42 -12.52
CA LYS A 15 -8.27 26.82 -13.47
C LYS A 15 -9.66 26.88 -12.82
N GLN A 16 -9.97 25.94 -11.92
CA GLN A 16 -11.25 25.96 -11.19
C GLN A 16 -11.31 27.10 -10.16
N SER A 17 -10.19 27.42 -9.51
CA SER A 17 -10.07 28.57 -8.60
C SER A 17 -10.25 29.90 -9.33
N MET A 18 -9.72 30.00 -10.55
CA MET A 18 -9.73 31.23 -11.37
C MET A 18 -11.07 31.54 -12.05
N ARG A 19 -11.95 30.55 -12.24
CA ARG A 19 -13.15 30.64 -13.12
C ARG A 19 -14.13 31.79 -12.80
N LYS A 20 -14.14 32.30 -11.56
CA LYS A 20 -15.04 33.39 -11.14
C LYS A 20 -14.31 34.68 -10.74
N ILE A 21 -13.01 34.76 -11.02
CA ILE A 21 -12.17 35.87 -10.61
C ILE A 21 -12.08 36.86 -11.78
N LYS A 22 -12.61 38.07 -11.58
CA LYS A 22 -12.51 39.16 -12.57
C LYS A 22 -11.21 39.91 -12.37
N LEU A 23 -10.31 39.87 -13.36
CA LEU A 23 -9.00 40.55 -13.34
C LEU A 23 -9.13 42.08 -13.15
N SER A 24 -10.22 42.68 -13.65
CA SER A 24 -10.50 44.12 -13.53
C SER A 24 -10.69 44.60 -12.10
N ARG A 25 -10.94 43.70 -11.14
CA ARG A 25 -11.11 44.04 -9.71
C ARG A 25 -9.79 44.17 -8.96
N TYR A 26 -8.66 43.87 -9.59
CA TYR A 26 -7.34 43.90 -8.98
C TYR A 26 -6.55 45.09 -9.51
N HIS A 27 -6.75 46.26 -8.91
CA HIS A 27 -6.08 47.52 -9.29
C HIS A 27 -4.59 47.54 -8.94
N LEU A 28 -4.14 46.67 -8.03
CA LEU A 28 -2.75 46.51 -7.59
C LEU A 28 -1.79 46.06 -8.72
N LEU A 29 -2.32 45.60 -9.86
CA LEU A 29 -1.52 45.12 -10.99
C LEU A 29 -1.89 45.97 -12.22
N SER A 30 -0.89 46.67 -12.78
CA SER A 30 -1.04 47.51 -13.97
C SER A 30 -1.67 46.74 -15.13
N ASP A 31 -2.64 47.38 -15.81
CA ASP A 31 -3.34 46.79 -16.96
C ASP A 31 -2.48 46.73 -18.23
N GLN A 32 -1.29 47.34 -18.23
CA GLN A 32 -0.35 47.29 -19.36
C GLN A 32 0.15 45.86 -19.68
N TYR A 33 0.06 44.91 -18.73
CA TYR A 33 0.51 43.52 -18.93
C TYR A 33 -0.52 42.50 -18.44
N SER A 34 -1.65 42.39 -19.16
CA SER A 34 -2.77 41.49 -18.81
C SER A 34 -2.38 40.01 -18.60
N LEU A 35 -1.46 39.49 -19.41
CA LEU A 35 -0.89 38.14 -19.29
C LEU A 35 -0.05 37.96 -18.02
N LEU A 36 0.75 38.96 -17.67
CA LEU A 36 1.59 38.93 -16.47
C LEU A 36 0.72 39.03 -15.21
N LYS A 37 -0.29 39.91 -15.25
CA LYS A 37 -1.31 40.07 -14.20
C LYS A 37 -2.04 38.75 -13.92
N HIS A 38 -2.40 37.99 -14.97
CA HIS A 38 -3.00 36.66 -14.82
C HIS A 38 -2.05 35.67 -14.14
N LYS A 39 -0.79 35.58 -14.58
CA LYS A 39 0.20 34.68 -13.99
C LYS A 39 0.51 35.02 -12.53
N VAL A 40 0.65 36.29 -12.19
CA VAL A 40 0.90 36.73 -10.81
C VAL A 40 -0.27 36.34 -9.91
N LEU A 41 -1.52 36.56 -10.37
CA LEU A 41 -2.71 36.18 -9.62
C LEU A 41 -2.84 34.67 -9.44
N GLU A 42 -2.51 33.89 -10.47
CA GLU A 42 -2.42 32.43 -10.41
C GLU A 42 -1.43 31.95 -9.33
N HIS A 43 -0.21 32.50 -9.31
CA HIS A 43 0.79 32.17 -8.31
C HIS A 43 0.36 32.60 -6.90
N TRP A 44 -0.26 33.76 -6.77
CA TRP A 44 -0.77 34.24 -5.48
C TRP A 44 -1.87 33.34 -4.94
N ILE A 45 -2.83 32.90 -5.77
CA ILE A 45 -3.90 31.98 -5.34
C ILE A 45 -3.32 30.62 -4.97
N PHE A 46 -2.39 30.11 -5.77
CA PHE A 46 -1.71 28.86 -5.45
C PHE A 46 -0.99 28.96 -4.09
N TRP A 47 -0.27 30.05 -3.86
CA TRP A 47 0.40 30.33 -2.58
C TRP A 47 -0.61 30.45 -1.43
N PHE A 48 -1.72 31.18 -1.62
CA PHE A 48 -2.75 31.34 -0.60
C PHE A 48 -3.33 29.99 -0.15
N PHE A 49 -3.69 29.13 -1.11
CA PHE A 49 -4.22 27.81 -0.77
C PHE A 49 -3.16 26.89 -0.15
N SER A 50 -1.95 26.86 -0.72
CA SER A 50 -0.89 25.94 -0.31
C SER A 50 -0.21 26.33 1.00
N SER A 51 -0.08 27.63 1.26
CA SER A 51 0.68 28.17 2.40
C SER A 51 -0.21 28.62 3.56
N ILE A 52 -1.48 28.95 3.30
CA ILE A 52 -2.41 29.42 4.34
C ILE A 52 -3.53 28.42 4.55
N VAL A 53 -4.36 28.16 3.53
CA VAL A 53 -5.59 27.36 3.70
C VAL A 53 -5.27 25.92 4.12
N VAL A 54 -4.40 25.23 3.39
CA VAL A 54 -4.04 23.84 3.69
C VAL A 54 -3.35 23.72 5.06
N PRO A 55 -2.33 24.53 5.40
CA PRO A 55 -1.72 24.49 6.72
C PRO A 55 -2.69 24.83 7.86
N LEU A 56 -3.62 25.77 7.67
CA LEU A 56 -4.63 26.11 8.67
C LEU A 56 -5.57 24.93 8.95
N VAL A 57 -6.03 24.24 7.90
CA VAL A 57 -6.85 23.03 8.05
C VAL A 57 -6.05 21.94 8.78
N GLN A 58 -4.79 21.70 8.37
CA GLN A 58 -3.91 20.72 9.02
C GLN A 58 -3.54 21.09 10.47
N ALA A 59 -3.55 22.38 10.81
CA ALA A 59 -3.28 22.86 12.16
C ALA A 59 -4.43 22.59 13.12
N ASN A 60 -5.68 22.68 12.65
CA ASN A 60 -6.87 22.59 13.50
C ASN A 60 -7.59 21.24 13.44
N PHE A 61 -7.48 20.54 12.30
CA PHE A 61 -8.24 19.32 12.04
C PHE A 61 -7.34 18.13 11.72
N TYR A 62 -7.76 16.97 12.19
CA TYR A 62 -7.33 15.68 11.68
C TYR A 62 -8.25 15.28 10.53
N VAL A 63 -7.65 15.08 9.35
CA VAL A 63 -8.38 14.83 8.10
C VAL A 63 -8.23 13.35 7.75
N THR A 64 -9.33 12.61 7.75
CA THR A 64 -9.35 11.17 7.46
C THR A 64 -10.60 10.76 6.70
N GLU A 65 -10.51 9.66 5.96
CA GLU A 65 -11.68 8.94 5.44
C GLU A 65 -12.31 8.10 6.56
N ALA A 66 -13.57 7.68 6.37
CA ALA A 66 -14.21 6.66 7.19
C ALA A 66 -14.40 5.39 6.37
N GLU A 67 -14.38 4.23 7.00
CA GLU A 67 -14.39 2.95 6.29
C GLU A 67 -15.69 2.67 5.53
N HIS A 68 -16.84 3.06 6.09
CA HIS A 68 -18.15 2.81 5.47
C HIS A 68 -18.47 3.81 4.37
N GLU A 69 -17.77 4.94 4.30
CA GLU A 69 -17.98 5.97 3.28
C GLU A 69 -16.80 6.01 2.31
N LYS A 70 -17.08 5.64 1.05
CA LYS A 70 -16.10 5.36 -0.02
C LYS A 70 -14.83 6.23 0.01
N GLN A 71 -14.93 7.45 -0.50
CA GLN A 71 -13.80 8.37 -0.67
C GLN A 71 -14.09 9.70 0.01
N ASP A 72 -15.10 9.75 0.86
CA ASP A 72 -15.51 10.98 1.52
C ASP A 72 -14.53 11.32 2.66
N ILE A 73 -14.31 12.61 2.85
CA ILE A 73 -13.30 13.13 3.77
C ILE A 73 -13.99 13.73 4.98
N PHE A 74 -13.55 13.32 6.16
CA PHE A 74 -14.01 13.81 7.45
C PHE A 74 -12.95 14.67 8.12
N TYR A 75 -13.44 15.67 8.86
CA TYR A 75 -12.62 16.64 9.56
C TYR A 75 -12.92 16.55 11.06
N TYR A 76 -12.02 15.95 11.82
CA TYR A 76 -12.12 15.86 13.28
C TYR A 76 -11.30 16.98 13.91
N ARG A 77 -11.81 17.67 14.94
CA ARG A 77 -10.99 18.61 15.70
C ARG A 77 -9.86 17.86 16.39
N LYS A 78 -8.66 18.42 16.44
CA LYS A 78 -7.49 17.72 17.03
C LYS A 78 -7.68 17.24 18.47
N PRO A 79 -8.23 18.02 19.42
CA PRO A 79 -8.43 17.54 20.78
C PRO A 79 -9.39 16.34 20.86
N MET A 80 -10.40 16.32 19.98
CA MET A 80 -11.32 15.19 19.87
C MET A 80 -10.59 13.94 19.34
N TRP A 81 -9.76 14.11 18.31
CA TRP A 81 -8.98 13.01 17.75
C TRP A 81 -7.94 12.46 18.73
N GLU A 82 -7.30 13.32 19.51
CA GLU A 82 -6.38 12.93 20.59
C GLU A 82 -7.09 12.10 21.67
N ASN A 83 -8.32 12.47 22.04
CA ASN A 83 -9.16 11.69 22.96
C ASN A 83 -9.53 10.31 22.37
N ILE A 84 -9.74 10.22 21.06
CA ILE A 84 -9.97 8.92 20.39
C ILE A 84 -8.69 8.06 20.46
N ILE A 85 -7.53 8.65 20.20
CA ILE A 85 -6.24 7.93 20.28
C ILE A 85 -5.98 7.45 21.71
N SER A 86 -6.22 8.27 22.73
CA SER A 86 -5.98 7.88 24.13
C SER A 86 -6.88 6.72 24.55
N LYS A 87 -8.19 6.78 24.23
CA LYS A 87 -9.14 5.68 24.47
C LYS A 87 -8.78 4.41 23.70
N PHE A 88 -8.25 4.56 22.48
CA PHE A 88 -7.78 3.41 21.71
C PHE A 88 -6.51 2.80 22.32
N ALA A 89 -5.58 3.63 22.81
CA ALA A 89 -4.38 3.14 23.47
C ALA A 89 -4.69 2.40 24.79
N THR A 90 -5.70 2.83 25.55
CA THR A 90 -6.17 2.04 26.71
C THR A 90 -6.80 0.73 26.27
N PHE A 91 -7.66 0.74 25.24
CA PHE A 91 -8.25 -0.48 24.69
C PHE A 91 -7.19 -1.50 24.24
N LEU A 92 -6.12 -1.05 23.57
CA LEU A 92 -5.02 -1.94 23.17
C LEU A 92 -4.34 -2.58 24.38
N ARG A 93 -4.12 -1.82 25.46
CA ARG A 93 -3.55 -2.34 26.70
C ARG A 93 -4.41 -3.45 27.31
N ASP A 94 -5.73 -3.27 27.28
CA ASP A 94 -6.70 -4.26 27.77
C ASP A 94 -6.71 -5.53 26.91
N GLN A 95 -6.39 -5.42 25.61
CA GLN A 95 -6.22 -6.55 24.70
C GLN A 95 -4.84 -7.23 24.82
N GLY A 96 -4.01 -6.83 25.78
CA GLY A 96 -2.68 -7.41 26.03
C GLY A 96 -1.54 -6.81 25.22
N TYR A 97 -1.76 -5.71 24.49
CA TYR A 97 -0.66 -4.98 23.86
C TYR A 97 0.18 -4.26 24.91
N GLN A 98 1.50 -4.31 24.73
CA GLN A 98 2.46 -3.69 25.65
C GLN A 98 3.25 -2.58 24.97
N GLU A 99 3.45 -1.48 25.69
CA GLU A 99 4.33 -0.40 25.26
C GLU A 99 5.79 -0.86 25.44
N LEU A 100 6.56 -0.83 24.35
CA LEU A 100 7.96 -1.25 24.37
C LEU A 100 8.90 -0.06 24.60
N ASN A 101 9.94 -0.28 25.40
CA ASN A 101 11.00 0.71 25.58
C ASN A 101 11.95 0.74 24.35
N VAL A 102 12.72 1.81 24.22
CA VAL A 102 13.64 2.01 23.07
C VAL A 102 14.70 0.91 22.98
N ALA A 103 15.18 0.37 24.11
CA ALA A 103 16.21 -0.66 24.13
C ALA A 103 15.68 -2.02 23.62
N SER A 104 14.49 -2.44 24.07
CA SER A 104 13.78 -3.62 23.61
C SER A 104 13.45 -3.51 22.13
N VAL A 105 12.97 -2.34 21.67
CA VAL A 105 12.72 -2.09 20.25
C VAL A 105 14.01 -2.24 19.43
N LYS A 106 15.14 -1.68 19.91
CA LYS A 106 16.43 -1.84 19.23
C LYS A 106 16.86 -3.30 19.16
N LYS A 107 16.70 -4.07 20.24
CA LYS A 107 17.05 -5.51 20.28
C LYS A 107 16.22 -6.32 19.27
N ILE A 108 14.92 -6.10 19.23
CA ILE A 108 14.00 -6.78 18.30
C ILE A 108 14.36 -6.43 16.85
N ILE A 109 14.53 -5.14 16.55
CA ILE A 109 14.81 -4.68 15.19
C ILE A 109 16.20 -5.12 14.71
N TRP A 110 17.19 -5.20 15.60
CA TRP A 110 18.54 -5.64 15.22
C TRP A 110 18.58 -7.07 14.68
N ASN A 111 17.69 -7.92 15.18
CA ASN A 111 17.61 -9.32 14.77
C ASN A 111 16.70 -9.54 13.55
N ARG A 112 16.10 -8.48 12.99
CA ARG A 112 15.17 -8.55 11.85
C ARG A 112 15.72 -7.78 10.66
N SER A 113 15.42 -8.26 9.46
CA SER A 113 15.81 -7.57 8.22
C SER A 113 14.77 -6.54 7.72
N PHE A 114 13.65 -6.40 8.44
CA PHE A 114 12.65 -5.35 8.26
C PHE A 114 12.41 -4.56 9.55
N GLY A 115 11.92 -3.33 9.39
CA GLY A 115 11.66 -2.43 10.52
C GLY A 115 10.23 -2.56 11.06
N PHE A 116 9.68 -1.44 11.53
CA PHE A 116 8.30 -1.37 12.04
C PHE A 116 7.37 -0.64 11.07
N SER A 117 6.10 -1.00 11.12
CA SER A 117 5.06 -0.35 10.31
C SER A 117 4.39 0.78 11.08
N LYS A 118 4.14 1.90 10.39
CA LYS A 118 3.37 3.00 10.98
C LYS A 118 1.89 2.66 10.90
N VAL A 119 1.22 2.78 12.03
CA VAL A 119 -0.21 2.57 12.16
C VAL A 119 -0.97 3.89 11.97
N ARG A 120 -2.06 3.84 11.21
CA ARG A 120 -3.08 4.90 11.10
C ARG A 120 -4.41 4.37 11.61
N LEU A 121 -5.17 5.22 12.30
CA LEU A 121 -6.53 4.91 12.71
C LEU A 121 -7.53 5.43 11.67
N CYS A 122 -8.50 4.59 11.32
CA CYS A 122 -9.60 4.91 10.42
C CYS A 122 -10.93 4.77 11.17
N PRO A 123 -11.78 5.80 11.23
CA PRO A 123 -13.11 5.69 11.83
C PRO A 123 -13.98 4.63 11.16
N LYS A 124 -14.71 3.87 11.99
CA LYS A 124 -15.78 2.95 11.59
C LYS A 124 -17.12 3.49 12.10
N GLY A 125 -18.22 2.86 11.69
CA GLY A 125 -19.57 3.21 12.16
C GLY A 125 -19.67 3.04 13.68
N LYS A 126 -18.98 2.03 14.23
CA LYS A 126 -18.71 1.87 15.66
C LYS A 126 -17.21 1.61 15.84
N GLY A 127 -16.52 2.49 16.57
CA GLY A 127 -15.09 2.35 16.90
C GLY A 127 -14.14 2.79 15.78
N VAL A 128 -12.92 2.27 15.81
CA VAL A 128 -11.83 2.60 14.87
C VAL A 128 -11.14 1.33 14.37
N ARG A 129 -10.71 1.34 13.11
CA ARG A 129 -9.83 0.31 12.52
C ARG A 129 -8.39 0.77 12.50
N MET A 130 -7.50 -0.13 12.88
CA MET A 130 -6.06 0.03 12.77
C MET A 130 -5.59 -0.37 11.36
N LEU A 131 -4.82 0.49 10.70
CA LEU A 131 -4.25 0.25 9.37
C LEU A 131 -2.73 0.40 9.43
N ALA A 132 -2.00 -0.71 9.27
CA ALA A 132 -0.54 -0.71 9.21
C ALA A 132 -0.06 -0.42 7.78
N ASN A 133 0.86 0.55 7.62
CA ASN A 133 1.48 0.82 6.33
C ASN A 133 2.71 -0.08 6.12
N LEU A 134 2.49 -1.22 5.46
CA LEU A 134 3.52 -2.24 5.17
C LEU A 134 4.39 -1.90 3.94
N LYS A 135 4.02 -0.88 3.15
CA LYS A 135 4.74 -0.48 1.94
C LYS A 135 5.83 0.55 2.21
N ALA A 136 5.70 1.33 3.28
CA ALA A 136 6.70 2.33 3.64
C ALA A 136 7.94 1.67 4.26
N SER A 137 9.13 2.11 3.85
CA SER A 137 10.36 1.78 4.55
C SER A 137 10.41 2.47 5.91
N ALA A 138 11.00 1.79 6.89
CA ALA A 138 11.19 2.34 8.22
C ALA A 138 12.56 3.01 8.32
N LYS A 139 12.63 4.13 9.04
CA LYS A 139 13.87 4.84 9.34
C LYS A 139 14.00 4.96 10.85
N LEU A 140 15.07 4.41 11.41
CA LEU A 140 15.36 4.51 12.84
C LEU A 140 16.62 5.37 13.04
N PRO A 141 16.55 6.47 13.81
CA PRO A 141 17.74 7.25 14.14
C PRO A 141 18.66 6.44 15.06
N VAL A 142 19.96 6.44 14.77
CA VAL A 142 20.99 5.70 15.55
C VAL A 142 21.01 6.21 17.00
N ASN A 143 20.91 7.53 17.16
CA ASN A 143 20.79 8.25 18.43
C ASN A 143 19.49 9.06 18.43
N PRO A 144 18.42 8.60 19.09
CA PRO A 144 17.22 9.42 19.24
C PRO A 144 17.59 10.67 20.04
N PRO A 145 17.24 11.89 19.58
CA PRO A 145 17.48 13.09 20.37
C PRO A 145 16.73 12.95 21.70
N LEU A 146 17.45 13.14 22.80
CA LEU A 146 16.88 13.30 24.13
C LEU A 146 15.97 14.53 24.09
N GLN A 147 14.67 14.27 23.89
CA GLN A 147 13.58 15.23 23.93
C GLN A 147 13.62 16.34 22.84
N SER A 148 12.55 16.40 22.06
CA SER A 148 11.98 17.70 21.68
C SER A 148 10.47 17.56 21.58
N LYS A 149 9.79 17.81 22.69
CA LYS A 149 8.41 18.31 22.63
C LYS A 149 8.48 19.68 21.98
N GLY A 150 7.84 19.83 20.82
CA GLY A 150 7.50 21.14 20.27
C GLY A 150 8.45 21.68 19.20
N LEU A 151 7.83 22.20 18.15
CA LEU A 151 8.38 22.88 16.97
C LEU A 151 9.06 21.98 15.91
N ARG A 152 8.29 21.72 14.84
CA ARG A 152 8.83 21.40 13.52
C ARG A 152 9.71 22.57 13.09
N LYS A 153 11.03 22.48 13.31
CA LYS A 153 11.98 23.40 12.71
C LYS A 153 11.97 23.20 11.21
N VAL A 154 11.43 24.19 10.51
CA VAL A 154 11.63 24.39 9.08
C VAL A 154 13.09 24.82 8.92
N GLY A 155 13.87 24.03 8.18
CA GLY A 155 15.23 24.38 7.79
C GLY A 155 16.34 23.75 8.65
N VAL A 156 17.39 23.33 7.96
CA VAL A 156 18.65 22.73 8.44
C VAL A 156 18.54 21.25 8.82
N GLY A 157 18.70 20.40 7.79
CA GLY A 157 18.90 18.96 7.95
C GLY A 157 20.17 18.68 8.74
N ARG A 158 20.02 18.36 10.03
CA ARG A 158 21.04 17.60 10.73
C ARG A 158 21.06 16.22 10.09
N ASN A 159 22.19 15.82 9.48
CA ASN A 159 22.44 14.47 8.99
C ASN A 159 22.49 13.51 10.19
N VAL A 160 21.33 13.22 10.78
CA VAL A 160 21.19 12.18 11.78
C VAL A 160 21.35 10.86 11.03
N LYS A 161 22.44 10.13 11.29
CA LYS A 161 22.61 8.78 10.75
C LYS A 161 21.38 7.95 11.16
N CYS A 162 20.71 7.38 10.16
CA CYS A 162 19.52 6.57 10.34
C CYS A 162 19.77 5.20 9.71
N TYR A 163 19.36 4.13 10.39
CA TYR A 163 19.22 2.82 9.78
C TYR A 163 17.96 2.83 8.92
N ASN A 164 18.11 2.49 7.64
CA ASN A 164 17.01 2.34 6.71
C ASN A 164 16.68 0.85 6.61
N TYR A 165 15.45 0.50 6.94
CA TYR A 165 14.95 -0.85 6.79
C TYR A 165 14.09 -0.94 5.53
N LYS A 166 14.16 -2.09 4.86
CA LYS A 166 13.23 -2.42 3.79
C LYS A 166 11.79 -2.43 4.34
N SER A 167 10.83 -2.18 3.48
CA SER A 167 9.42 -2.30 3.86
C SER A 167 9.06 -3.78 4.04
N VAL A 168 8.06 -4.06 4.88
CA VAL A 168 7.60 -5.43 5.13
C VAL A 168 7.22 -6.12 3.82
N ASN A 169 6.53 -5.41 2.92
CA ASN A 169 6.12 -5.97 1.64
C ASN A 169 7.29 -6.31 0.71
N GLU A 170 8.39 -5.55 0.74
CA GLU A 170 9.57 -5.90 -0.08
C GLU A 170 10.29 -7.13 0.47
N VAL A 171 10.21 -7.33 1.78
CA VAL A 171 10.87 -8.44 2.46
C VAL A 171 10.07 -9.73 2.34
N LEU A 172 8.74 -9.67 2.50
CA LEU A 172 7.84 -10.82 2.33
C LEU A 172 7.51 -11.11 0.86
N LYS A 173 8.08 -10.35 -0.07
CA LYS A 173 7.79 -10.47 -1.50
C LYS A 173 8.14 -11.84 -2.05
N ASP A 174 9.31 -12.34 -1.67
CA ASP A 174 9.82 -13.60 -2.19
C ASP A 174 8.97 -14.77 -1.68
N LEU A 175 8.65 -14.77 -0.37
CA LEU A 175 7.68 -15.70 0.22
C LEU A 175 6.32 -15.64 -0.49
N HIS A 176 5.81 -14.44 -0.74
CA HIS A 176 4.53 -14.27 -1.42
C HIS A 176 4.53 -14.90 -2.83
N LEU A 177 5.65 -14.81 -3.55
CA LEU A 177 5.80 -15.44 -4.87
C LEU A 177 5.89 -16.97 -4.78
N VAL A 178 6.63 -17.49 -3.80
CA VAL A 178 6.73 -18.93 -3.53
C VAL A 178 5.36 -19.51 -3.20
N LEU A 179 4.63 -18.90 -2.25
CA LEU A 179 3.26 -19.33 -1.91
C LEU A 179 2.32 -19.28 -3.11
N LYS A 180 2.44 -18.26 -3.97
CA LYS A 180 1.66 -18.17 -5.20
C LYS A 180 1.96 -19.31 -6.17
N HIS A 181 3.21 -19.77 -6.23
CA HIS A 181 3.61 -20.90 -7.05
C HIS A 181 3.07 -22.23 -6.50
N ILE A 182 3.18 -22.45 -5.19
CA ILE A 182 2.65 -23.65 -4.52
C ILE A 182 1.14 -23.78 -4.78
N VAL A 183 0.38 -22.69 -4.65
CA VAL A 183 -1.07 -22.69 -4.93
C VAL A 183 -1.41 -23.12 -6.36
N VAL A 184 -0.52 -22.89 -7.33
CA VAL A 184 -0.72 -23.27 -8.74
C VAL A 184 -0.33 -24.73 -8.99
N ASN A 185 0.75 -25.20 -8.38
CA ASN A 185 1.29 -26.54 -8.64
C ASN A 185 0.70 -27.62 -7.73
N GLU A 186 0.37 -27.27 -6.49
CA GLU A 186 -0.13 -28.16 -5.45
C GLU A 186 -1.49 -27.67 -4.95
N PRO A 187 -2.56 -27.87 -5.73
CA PRO A 187 -3.90 -27.45 -5.33
C PRO A 187 -4.44 -28.23 -4.11
N GLU A 188 -3.83 -29.36 -3.73
CA GLU A 188 -4.28 -30.13 -2.56
C GLU A 188 -3.91 -29.48 -1.22
N SER A 189 -2.80 -28.72 -1.15
CA SER A 189 -2.33 -28.08 0.09
C SER A 189 -2.96 -26.70 0.30
N LEU A 190 -2.90 -25.83 -0.71
CA LEU A 190 -3.39 -24.44 -0.62
C LEU A 190 -4.38 -24.07 -1.74
N GLY A 191 -4.92 -25.04 -2.47
CA GLY A 191 -5.73 -24.80 -3.65
C GLY A 191 -7.10 -24.17 -3.40
N SER A 192 -7.50 -23.86 -2.17
CA SER A 192 -8.66 -22.98 -1.89
C SER A 192 -8.27 -21.49 -1.79
N SER A 193 -6.98 -21.18 -1.74
CA SER A 193 -6.45 -19.82 -1.61
C SER A 193 -6.56 -19.04 -2.92
N VAL A 194 -6.89 -17.76 -2.79
CA VAL A 194 -7.02 -16.83 -3.91
C VAL A 194 -6.27 -15.54 -3.57
N PHE A 195 -5.42 -15.05 -4.48
CA PHE A 195 -4.61 -13.85 -4.23
C PHE A 195 -5.20 -12.57 -4.83
N ASP A 196 -6.08 -12.68 -5.82
CA ASP A 196 -6.78 -11.53 -6.40
C ASP A 196 -8.20 -11.88 -6.90
N TYR A 197 -8.99 -10.86 -7.23
CA TYR A 197 -10.35 -11.05 -7.73
C TYR A 197 -10.40 -11.74 -9.11
N ASN A 198 -9.34 -11.64 -9.91
CA ASN A 198 -9.28 -12.33 -11.20
C ASN A 198 -9.12 -13.84 -10.98
N ASP A 199 -8.33 -14.25 -10.00
CA ASP A 199 -8.12 -15.65 -9.63
C ASP A 199 -9.42 -16.24 -9.04
N ALA A 200 -10.17 -15.47 -8.23
CA ALA A 200 -11.51 -15.86 -7.79
C ALA A 200 -12.44 -16.10 -8.98
N TYR A 201 -12.47 -15.15 -9.92
CA TYR A 201 -13.30 -15.22 -11.11
C TYR A 201 -12.93 -16.41 -12.01
N LYS A 202 -11.65 -16.66 -12.24
CA LYS A 202 -11.15 -17.81 -13.02
C LYS A 202 -11.60 -19.15 -12.44
N ARG A 203 -11.70 -19.26 -11.10
CA ARG A 203 -12.19 -20.49 -10.43
C ARG A 203 -13.70 -20.64 -10.51
N LEU A 204 -14.43 -19.52 -10.50
CA LEU A 204 -15.88 -19.53 -10.64
C LEU A 204 -16.33 -19.87 -12.07
N LEU A 205 -15.55 -19.50 -13.08
CA LEU A 205 -15.89 -19.69 -14.50
C LEU A 205 -16.23 -21.13 -14.88
N PRO A 206 -15.39 -22.16 -14.59
CA PRO A 206 -15.71 -23.55 -14.91
C PRO A 206 -17.03 -24.02 -14.30
N PHE A 207 -17.31 -23.62 -13.06
CA PHE A 207 -18.55 -23.94 -12.37
C PHE A 207 -19.76 -23.30 -13.07
N LEU A 208 -19.68 -22.02 -13.44
CA LEU A 208 -20.74 -21.34 -14.19
C LEU A 208 -20.95 -21.96 -15.58
N SER A 209 -19.87 -22.33 -16.28
CA SER A 209 -19.95 -22.99 -17.59
C SER A 209 -20.64 -24.35 -17.50
N LEU A 210 -20.32 -25.16 -16.48
CA LEU A 210 -20.95 -26.46 -16.24
C LEU A 210 -22.45 -26.32 -15.99
N LEU A 211 -22.86 -25.31 -15.22
CA LEU A 211 -24.27 -24.99 -14.98
C LEU A 211 -25.02 -24.58 -16.26
N GLN A 212 -24.32 -23.99 -17.23
CA GLN A 212 -24.90 -23.54 -18.49
C GLN A 212 -24.96 -24.65 -19.57
N SER A 213 -24.00 -25.58 -19.59
CA SER A 213 -23.91 -26.62 -20.62
C SER A 213 -24.49 -27.98 -20.23
N GLY A 214 -24.58 -28.29 -18.93
CA GLY A 214 -24.81 -29.66 -18.45
C GLY A 214 -26.26 -30.08 -18.24
N PHE A 215 -27.24 -29.17 -18.32
CA PHE A 215 -28.61 -29.47 -17.87
C PHE A 215 -29.70 -28.96 -18.82
N SER A 216 -30.62 -29.84 -19.22
CA SER A 216 -31.83 -29.47 -19.99
C SER A 216 -32.81 -28.61 -19.19
N VAL A 217 -32.74 -28.67 -17.86
CA VAL A 217 -33.49 -27.83 -16.92
C VAL A 217 -32.47 -27.19 -15.98
N LYS A 218 -32.49 -25.86 -15.84
CA LYS A 218 -31.51 -25.14 -15.00
C LYS A 218 -31.57 -25.65 -13.56
N PRO A 219 -30.46 -26.17 -13.00
CA PRO A 219 -30.42 -26.61 -11.61
C PRO A 219 -30.54 -25.40 -10.68
N GLY A 220 -31.24 -25.58 -9.56
CA GLY A 220 -31.27 -24.59 -8.48
C GLY A 220 -29.88 -24.52 -7.82
N VAL A 221 -29.33 -23.31 -7.70
CA VAL A 221 -28.03 -23.09 -7.06
C VAL A 221 -28.25 -22.33 -5.75
N PHE A 222 -27.65 -22.82 -4.67
CA PHE A 222 -27.59 -22.12 -3.40
C PHE A 222 -26.22 -21.46 -3.25
N ILE A 223 -26.22 -20.18 -2.87
CA ILE A 223 -25.00 -19.42 -2.61
C ILE A 223 -25.04 -19.00 -1.15
N ILE A 224 -24.04 -19.41 -0.38
CA ILE A 224 -23.85 -19.02 1.01
C ILE A 224 -22.76 -17.96 1.04
N VAL A 225 -23.09 -16.78 1.58
CA VAL A 225 -22.12 -15.70 1.79
C VAL A 225 -21.90 -15.57 3.28
N SER A 226 -20.65 -15.76 3.71
CA SER A 226 -20.23 -15.60 5.10
C SER A 226 -19.09 -14.60 5.17
N ASP A 227 -19.15 -13.69 6.14
CA ASP A 227 -18.07 -12.74 6.43
C ASP A 227 -17.33 -13.17 7.70
N VAL A 228 -16.01 -13.03 7.70
CA VAL A 228 -15.16 -13.39 8.84
C VAL A 228 -14.78 -12.10 9.58
N GLU A 229 -15.32 -11.94 10.79
CA GLU A 229 -14.99 -10.77 11.59
C GLU A 229 -13.53 -10.80 12.05
N LYS A 230 -12.82 -9.67 11.89
CA LYS A 230 -11.44 -9.47 12.38
C LYS A 230 -10.47 -10.60 11.99
N ALA A 231 -10.53 -11.03 10.74
CA ALA A 231 -9.70 -12.12 10.22
C ALA A 231 -8.20 -11.95 10.51
N PHE A 232 -7.66 -10.72 10.43
CA PHE A 232 -6.24 -10.45 10.71
C PHE A 232 -5.89 -10.48 12.20
N ASP A 233 -6.82 -10.11 13.08
CA ASP A 233 -6.56 -10.03 14.52
C ASP A 233 -6.72 -11.41 15.19
N SER A 234 -7.44 -12.32 14.54
CA SER A 234 -7.77 -13.66 15.05
C SER A 234 -6.82 -14.76 14.56
N VAL A 235 -5.73 -14.38 13.88
CA VAL A 235 -4.74 -15.35 13.39
C VAL A 235 -3.93 -15.90 14.56
N ASP A 236 -4.06 -17.20 14.79
CA ASP A 236 -3.21 -17.95 15.70
C ASP A 236 -1.81 -18.10 15.07
N GLN A 237 -0.82 -17.43 15.65
CA GLN A 237 0.54 -17.37 15.11
C GLN A 237 1.23 -18.73 15.17
N ASP A 238 0.95 -19.54 16.19
CA ASP A 238 1.59 -20.84 16.38
C ASP A 238 1.05 -21.83 15.35
N LYS A 239 -0.26 -21.80 15.07
CA LYS A 239 -0.87 -22.57 13.98
C LYS A 239 -0.43 -22.08 12.60
N LEU A 240 -0.24 -20.77 12.42
CA LEU A 240 0.27 -20.25 11.16
C LEU A 240 1.68 -20.79 10.88
N LEU A 241 2.53 -20.85 11.92
CA LEU A 241 3.86 -21.44 11.81
C LEU A 241 3.79 -22.93 11.49
N SER A 242 2.94 -23.70 12.16
CA SER A 242 2.80 -25.13 11.85
C SER A 242 2.34 -25.37 10.41
N VAL A 243 1.39 -24.57 9.91
CA VAL A 243 0.94 -24.66 8.52
C VAL A 243 2.08 -24.31 7.55
N LEU A 244 2.96 -23.36 7.89
CA LEU A 244 4.12 -23.07 7.04
C LEU A 244 5.15 -24.21 7.06
N ASP A 245 5.31 -24.88 8.19
CA ASP A 245 6.21 -26.03 8.33
C ASP A 245 5.68 -27.24 7.51
N ASP A 246 4.35 -27.45 7.50
CA ASP A 246 3.68 -28.50 6.72
C ASP A 246 3.79 -28.30 5.19
N LEU A 247 4.12 -27.09 4.71
CA LEU A 247 4.27 -26.81 3.28
C LEU A 247 5.60 -27.29 2.69
N ASN A 248 6.49 -27.90 3.50
CA ASN A 248 7.76 -28.49 3.06
C ASN A 248 8.53 -27.59 2.06
N LEU A 249 8.64 -26.29 2.38
CA LEU A 249 9.28 -25.31 1.49
C LEU A 249 10.72 -25.73 1.14
N GLU A 250 11.10 -25.60 -0.12
CA GLU A 250 12.47 -25.85 -0.55
C GLU A 250 13.44 -24.81 0.03
N GLU A 251 14.69 -25.21 0.27
CA GLU A 251 15.73 -24.32 0.80
C GLU A 251 16.07 -23.18 -0.17
N GLU A 252 15.97 -23.44 -1.47
CA GLU A 252 16.31 -22.50 -2.54
C GLU A 252 15.24 -22.44 -3.63
N TYR A 253 14.81 -21.22 -3.93
CA TYR A 253 13.89 -20.90 -5.02
C TYR A 253 14.55 -19.92 -6.01
N PHE A 254 14.39 -20.19 -7.31
CA PHE A 254 14.90 -19.33 -8.39
C PHE A 254 13.83 -18.33 -8.83
N LEU A 255 14.09 -17.04 -8.58
CA LEU A 255 13.18 -15.97 -8.96
C LEU A 255 13.71 -15.24 -10.19
N SER A 256 12.87 -15.11 -11.22
CA SER A 256 13.12 -14.29 -12.40
C SER A 256 12.43 -12.94 -12.27
N LYS A 257 13.21 -11.88 -12.45
CA LYS A 257 12.69 -10.51 -12.59
C LYS A 257 12.49 -10.18 -14.06
N VAL A 258 11.25 -9.91 -14.43
CA VAL A 258 10.84 -9.52 -15.77
C VAL A 258 10.61 -8.01 -15.83
N ALA A 259 11.43 -7.29 -16.58
CA ALA A 259 11.17 -5.91 -16.94
C ALA A 259 10.42 -5.85 -18.29
N GLN A 260 9.20 -5.31 -18.29
CA GLN A 260 8.41 -5.12 -19.50
C GLN A 260 8.34 -3.63 -19.82
N VAL A 261 8.70 -3.24 -21.04
CA VAL A 261 8.55 -1.84 -21.50
C VAL A 261 7.22 -1.72 -22.22
N VAL A 262 6.26 -0.99 -21.63
CA VAL A 262 4.95 -0.69 -22.20
C VAL A 262 4.94 0.76 -22.67
N CYS A 263 4.93 0.95 -23.99
CA CYS A 263 4.78 2.28 -24.60
C CYS A 263 3.32 2.53 -25.00
N THR A 264 2.73 3.58 -24.43
CA THR A 264 1.43 4.12 -24.86
C THR A 264 1.63 5.51 -25.45
N LYS A 265 0.73 5.99 -26.32
CA LYS A 265 0.80 7.34 -26.93
C LYS A 265 0.98 8.50 -25.93
N LYS A 266 0.63 8.29 -24.65
CA LYS A 266 0.67 9.31 -23.58
C LYS A 266 1.67 9.02 -22.46
N SER A 267 2.26 7.81 -22.41
CA SER A 267 3.18 7.44 -21.33
C SER A 267 4.03 6.23 -21.68
N LEU A 268 5.30 6.26 -21.27
CA LEU A 268 6.18 5.11 -21.18
C LEU A 268 6.09 4.54 -19.76
N ARG A 269 5.85 3.24 -19.62
CA ARG A 269 5.86 2.55 -18.32
C ARG A 269 6.78 1.35 -18.42
N ILE A 270 7.57 1.13 -17.37
CA ILE A 270 8.42 -0.07 -17.26
C ILE A 270 7.98 -0.84 -16.01
N PRO A 271 6.86 -1.58 -16.06
CA PRO A 271 6.50 -2.50 -14.99
C PRO A 271 7.60 -3.54 -14.78
N GLN A 272 7.93 -3.77 -13.52
CA GLN A 272 8.82 -4.84 -13.09
C GLN A 272 7.97 -5.90 -12.41
N ASN A 273 7.90 -7.08 -13.03
CA ASN A 273 7.17 -8.22 -12.50
C ASN A 273 8.18 -9.29 -12.06
N TRP A 274 7.79 -10.13 -11.11
CA TRP A 274 8.61 -11.23 -10.63
C TRP A 274 7.84 -12.52 -10.84
N THR A 275 8.55 -13.54 -11.30
CA THR A 275 8.00 -14.87 -11.60
C THR A 275 8.98 -15.92 -11.13
N LEU A 276 8.49 -16.97 -10.48
CA LEU A 276 9.32 -18.12 -10.12
C LEU A 276 9.68 -18.93 -11.37
N VAL A 277 10.92 -19.41 -11.45
CA VAL A 277 11.42 -20.29 -12.52
C VAL A 277 11.61 -21.69 -11.94
N SER A 278 11.12 -22.73 -12.63
CA SER A 278 11.39 -24.11 -12.22
C SER A 278 12.85 -24.48 -12.46
N LYS A 279 13.43 -25.32 -11.60
CA LYS A 279 14.83 -25.81 -11.72
C LYS A 279 15.14 -26.40 -13.11
N GLU A 280 14.15 -27.00 -13.76
CA GLU A 280 14.25 -27.59 -15.11
C GLU A 280 14.29 -26.56 -16.25
N ASN A 281 13.84 -25.32 -16.00
CA ASN A 281 13.82 -24.22 -16.96
C ASN A 281 14.83 -23.12 -16.64
N ALA A 282 15.71 -23.32 -15.66
CA ALA A 282 16.85 -22.45 -15.42
C ALA A 282 17.73 -22.45 -16.69
N PRO A 283 17.77 -21.37 -17.47
CA PRO A 283 18.63 -21.31 -18.62
C PRO A 283 20.08 -21.22 -18.11
N ASP A 284 20.99 -21.93 -18.75
CA ASP A 284 22.40 -21.56 -18.69
C ASP A 284 22.50 -20.06 -18.93
N SER A 285 23.34 -19.38 -18.15
CA SER A 285 23.50 -17.92 -18.00
C SER A 285 23.64 -17.10 -19.30
N ALA A 286 23.59 -17.73 -20.47
CA ALA A 286 23.62 -17.17 -21.80
C ALA A 286 22.25 -17.04 -22.52
N ASN A 287 21.17 -17.71 -22.09
CA ASN A 287 19.93 -17.80 -22.88
C ASN A 287 18.70 -17.20 -22.20
N ALA A 288 18.58 -15.86 -22.25
CA ALA A 288 17.36 -15.16 -21.89
C ALA A 288 16.20 -15.54 -22.84
N ARG A 289 15.38 -16.53 -22.47
CA ARG A 289 14.13 -16.85 -23.19
C ARG A 289 13.14 -15.71 -23.01
N SER A 290 12.62 -15.20 -24.14
CA SER A 290 11.48 -14.27 -24.15
C SER A 290 10.19 -15.08 -24.01
N CYS A 291 9.50 -14.95 -22.88
CA CYS A 291 8.17 -15.55 -22.69
C CYS A 291 7.14 -14.43 -22.73
N LEU A 292 6.46 -14.31 -23.88
CA LEU A 292 5.33 -13.39 -24.08
C LEU A 292 4.18 -13.75 -23.12
N PRO A 293 3.68 -12.82 -22.30
CA PRO A 293 2.40 -13.02 -21.63
C PRO A 293 1.29 -12.95 -22.68
N THR A 294 0.51 -14.02 -22.80
CA THR A 294 -0.73 -14.06 -23.59
C THR A 294 -1.75 -13.12 -22.95
N GLY A 295 -1.83 -11.90 -23.48
CA GLY A 295 -2.91 -10.96 -23.19
C GLY A 295 -2.45 -9.58 -22.72
N SER A 296 -2.17 -8.68 -23.67
CA SER A 296 -2.35 -7.25 -23.42
C SER A 296 -2.68 -6.52 -24.72
N LEU A 297 -3.97 -6.19 -24.87
CA LEU A 297 -4.48 -5.29 -25.90
C LEU A 297 -3.88 -3.88 -25.69
N HIS A 298 -3.30 -3.30 -26.76
CA HIS A 298 -2.91 -1.89 -26.94
C HIS A 298 -1.53 -1.38 -26.42
N GLY A 299 -0.57 -2.23 -26.08
CA GLY A 299 0.81 -1.80 -25.76
C GLY A 299 1.85 -2.40 -26.70
N ILE A 300 2.74 -1.57 -27.27
CA ILE A 300 3.95 -2.08 -27.95
C ILE A 300 4.91 -2.57 -26.87
N LEU A 301 5.23 -3.86 -26.89
CA LEU A 301 6.19 -4.51 -26.00
C LEU A 301 7.56 -4.47 -26.65
N VAL A 302 8.50 -3.71 -26.08
CA VAL A 302 9.77 -3.42 -26.76
C VAL A 302 10.92 -4.33 -26.32
N LYS A 303 10.91 -4.84 -25.09
CA LYS A 303 11.94 -5.77 -24.60
C LYS A 303 11.51 -6.42 -23.28
N GLN A 304 11.85 -7.71 -23.11
CA GLN A 304 11.74 -8.46 -21.86
C GLN A 304 13.16 -8.83 -21.42
N GLN A 305 13.54 -8.51 -20.19
CA GLN A 305 14.82 -8.93 -19.62
C GLN A 305 14.54 -9.69 -18.33
N VAL A 306 15.11 -10.90 -18.23
CA VAL A 306 15.04 -11.82 -17.09
C VAL A 306 16.31 -11.68 -16.28
N PHE A 307 16.20 -11.48 -14.97
CA PHE A 307 17.31 -11.55 -14.02
C PHE A 307 17.00 -12.61 -12.98
N GLU A 308 17.91 -13.55 -12.78
CA GLU A 308 17.73 -14.66 -11.84
C GLU A 308 18.43 -14.40 -10.51
N PHE A 309 17.76 -14.78 -9.43
CA PHE A 309 18.26 -14.66 -8.06
C PHE A 309 17.90 -15.94 -7.29
N SER A 310 18.87 -16.49 -6.57
CA SER A 310 18.61 -17.49 -5.53
C SER A 310 18.37 -16.78 -4.19
N THR A 311 17.40 -17.26 -3.43
CA THR A 311 17.10 -16.74 -2.09
C THR A 311 17.02 -17.91 -1.13
N GLU A 312 17.87 -17.93 -0.11
CA GLU A 312 17.78 -18.88 1.01
C GLU A 312 16.56 -18.54 1.86
N PHE A 313 15.71 -19.54 2.11
CA PHE A 313 14.43 -19.35 2.78
C PHE A 313 14.47 -19.82 4.24
N ASN A 314 14.34 -18.90 5.20
CA ASN A 314 14.11 -19.25 6.61
C ASN A 314 12.82 -18.57 7.12
N PRO A 315 11.68 -19.30 7.17
CA PRO A 315 10.38 -18.74 7.56
C PRO A 315 10.32 -18.24 9.01
N HIS A 316 11.09 -18.85 9.93
CA HIS A 316 11.04 -18.54 11.36
C HIS A 316 11.64 -17.17 11.71
N CYS A 317 12.56 -16.64 10.89
CA CYS A 317 13.17 -15.33 11.09
C CYS A 317 12.16 -14.17 10.94
N TRP A 318 11.01 -14.40 10.30
CA TRP A 318 10.02 -13.36 9.99
C TRP A 318 8.92 -13.21 11.05
N LEU A 319 8.73 -14.23 11.88
CA LEU A 319 7.59 -14.36 12.79
C LEU A 319 7.99 -14.42 14.28
N ALA A 320 9.29 -14.51 14.60
CA ALA A 320 9.76 -14.57 15.98
C ALA A 320 9.49 -13.25 16.76
N LYS A 321 8.82 -13.36 17.90
CA LYS A 321 8.39 -12.28 18.83
C LYS A 321 9.48 -11.28 19.19
#